data_AF-A0A151ZBI1-F1
#
_entry.id   AF-A0A151ZBI1-F1
#
_cell.length_a   1.000
_cell.length_b   1.000
_cell.length_c   1.000
_cell.angle_alpha   90.00
_cell.angle_beta   90.00
_cell.angle_gamma   90.00
#
_symmetry.space_group_name_H-M   'P 1'
#
loop_
_entity.id
_entity.type
_entity.pdbx_description
1 polymer ?
#
loop_
_entity_poly.entity_id
_entity_poly.type
_entity_poly.pdbx_seq_one_letter_code
_entity_poly.pdbx_strand_id
1 'polypeptide(L)'
;MGDNNSEVLQHEIKIESNDNGKPMEVTELTPTYINPNKICKHRGNCFLSALKIMLRNFGIGYGLRASIALLSGIFMRKLYKQPRKLINQSILHKDIIGFGLFLGCYTGGYRMLNCLLRNLRGKDDGLNSMIAGFFSGSAMMFSKSTEMALYLFARALESIFNAAHKRGYVKSYKHGDTLLFCLCTTIMFYAFVWEPKTIRPSYLKFLSKVAGSQKNLGQITAVIRESYYLQNGIKPPHDH
;
A
#
# COMPACT_ATOMS: atom_id res chain seq x y z
N MET A 1 -29.32 -20.25 -47.53
CA MET A 1 -29.27 -21.41 -46.63
C MET A 1 -27.83 -21.55 -46.16
N GLY A 2 -27.43 -21.37 -44.91
CA GLY A 2 -28.17 -21.41 -43.66
C GLY A 2 -27.33 -22.24 -42.67
N ASP A 3 -26.94 -21.62 -41.55
CA ASP A 3 -26.73 -22.20 -40.20
C ASP A 3 -25.71 -23.35 -40.00
N ASN A 4 -25.07 -23.59 -38.87
CA ASN A 4 -25.00 -23.00 -37.52
C ASN A 4 -23.88 -23.75 -36.76
N ASN A 5 -23.20 -23.09 -35.79
CA ASN A 5 -22.78 -23.60 -34.45
C ASN A 5 -21.92 -24.90 -34.36
N SER A 6 -21.07 -25.21 -33.37
CA SER A 6 -20.60 -24.65 -32.11
C SER A 6 -19.78 -25.76 -31.44
N GLU A 7 -18.53 -25.53 -31.02
CA GLU A 7 -17.85 -26.35 -29.99
C GLU A 7 -16.90 -25.41 -29.23
N VAL A 8 -17.27 -24.89 -28.06
CA VAL A 8 -17.20 -25.53 -26.73
C VAL A 8 -15.78 -25.92 -26.34
N LEU A 9 -15.12 -25.05 -25.58
CA LEU A 9 -14.09 -25.41 -24.60
C LEU A 9 -14.23 -24.49 -23.39
N GLN A 10 -15.29 -24.77 -22.64
CA GLN A 10 -15.45 -24.39 -21.24
C GLN A 10 -14.38 -25.14 -20.45
N HIS A 11 -13.45 -24.42 -19.82
CA HIS A 11 -12.74 -24.96 -18.67
C HIS A 11 -13.25 -24.20 -17.45
N GLU A 12 -14.07 -24.88 -16.67
CA GLU A 12 -14.69 -24.42 -15.44
C GLU A 12 -13.62 -23.99 -14.43
N ILE A 13 -13.72 -22.76 -13.90
CA ILE A 13 -13.19 -22.43 -12.57
C ILE A 13 -14.41 -22.39 -11.66
N LYS A 14 -14.63 -23.49 -10.96
CA LYS A 14 -15.64 -23.64 -9.91
C LYS A 14 -15.21 -22.76 -8.72
N ILE A 15 -15.89 -21.64 -8.51
CA ILE A 15 -15.78 -20.85 -7.27
C ILE A 15 -16.98 -21.24 -6.41
N GLU A 16 -16.71 -21.99 -5.34
CA GLU A 16 -17.67 -22.32 -4.28
C GLU A 16 -18.24 -21.06 -3.62
N SER A 17 -19.54 -21.11 -3.36
CA SER A 17 -20.34 -20.08 -2.71
C SER A 17 -20.26 -20.18 -1.18
N ASN A 18 -19.77 -19.08 -0.61
CA ASN A 18 -19.93 -18.46 0.73
C ASN A 18 -20.96 -19.02 1.74
N ASP A 19 -20.59 -18.97 3.03
CA ASP A 19 -21.52 -19.13 4.18
C ASP A 19 -21.52 -17.95 5.19
N ASN A 20 -21.03 -16.76 4.85
CA ASN A 20 -21.17 -15.54 5.67
C ASN A 20 -21.18 -14.19 4.90
N GLY A 21 -22.05 -14.09 3.91
CA GLY A 21 -22.89 -12.90 3.68
C GLY A 21 -22.33 -11.56 3.16
N LYS A 22 -21.04 -11.35 2.83
CA LYS A 22 -20.64 -10.19 1.99
C LYS A 22 -19.51 -10.51 1.00
N PRO A 23 -19.77 -10.54 -0.32
CA PRO A 23 -18.72 -10.69 -1.33
C PRO A 23 -17.87 -9.41 -1.43
N MET A 24 -16.56 -9.59 -1.63
CA MET A 24 -15.70 -8.52 -2.13
C MET A 24 -16.22 -8.08 -3.49
N GLU A 25 -16.54 -6.79 -3.63
CA GLU A 25 -17.05 -6.18 -4.85
C GLU A 25 -15.95 -6.17 -5.93
N VAL A 26 -15.75 -7.32 -6.55
CA VAL A 26 -15.14 -7.42 -7.87
C VAL A 26 -16.16 -6.78 -8.80
N THR A 27 -15.94 -5.51 -9.17
CA THR A 27 -16.75 -4.87 -10.22
C THR A 27 -16.59 -5.68 -11.50
N GLU A 28 -17.51 -6.63 -11.70
CA GLU A 28 -17.76 -7.32 -12.94
C GLU A 28 -17.99 -6.26 -14.02
N LEU A 29 -17.05 -6.12 -14.94
CA LEU A 29 -17.33 -5.45 -16.20
C LEU A 29 -17.93 -6.49 -17.14
N THR A 30 -19.24 -6.37 -17.32
CA THR A 30 -20.08 -7.11 -18.28
C THR A 30 -19.47 -7.14 -19.70
N PRO A 31 -19.65 -8.25 -20.44
CA PRO A 31 -19.12 -8.37 -21.79
C PRO A 31 -20.06 -7.68 -22.78
N THR A 32 -19.53 -6.86 -23.68
CA THR A 32 -19.94 -6.72 -25.11
C THR A 32 -19.36 -5.44 -25.74
N TYR A 33 -19.02 -5.56 -27.04
CA TYR A 33 -18.37 -4.62 -27.96
C TYR A 33 -16.84 -4.68 -28.05
N ILE A 34 -16.40 -5.45 -29.05
CA ILE A 34 -15.03 -5.75 -29.44
C ILE A 34 -14.43 -4.50 -30.12
N ASN A 35 -13.39 -3.93 -29.50
CA ASN A 35 -12.53 -2.91 -30.13
C ASN A 35 -11.71 -3.57 -31.25
N PRO A 36 -11.55 -2.94 -32.44
CA PRO A 36 -10.83 -3.53 -33.58
C PRO A 36 -9.38 -3.96 -33.26
N ASN A 37 -8.76 -3.38 -32.24
CA ASN A 37 -7.50 -3.88 -31.68
C ASN A 37 -7.75 -4.68 -30.40
N LYS A 38 -7.94 -6.00 -30.55
CA LYS A 38 -8.29 -7.01 -29.53
C LYS A 38 -7.37 -7.12 -28.29
N ILE A 39 -6.40 -6.23 -28.12
CA ILE A 39 -5.36 -6.34 -27.09
C ILE A 39 -5.79 -5.65 -25.78
N CYS A 40 -6.63 -4.60 -25.84
CA CYS A 40 -7.00 -3.81 -24.68
C CYS A 40 -8.45 -4.06 -24.19
N LYS A 41 -8.59 -4.33 -22.88
CA LYS A 41 -9.87 -4.61 -22.21
C LYS A 41 -10.58 -3.33 -21.74
N HIS A 42 -10.99 -2.45 -22.66
CA HIS A 42 -11.80 -1.25 -22.33
C HIS A 42 -12.59 -0.71 -23.54
N ARG A 43 -13.65 0.05 -23.23
CA ARG A 43 -14.49 0.73 -24.23
C ARG A 43 -13.90 2.10 -24.59
N GLY A 44 -13.71 2.38 -25.88
CA GLY A 44 -13.20 3.66 -26.37
C GLY A 44 -11.70 3.87 -26.11
N ASN A 45 -11.27 5.13 -26.09
CA ASN A 45 -9.85 5.50 -26.00
C ASN A 45 -9.22 5.07 -24.66
N CYS A 46 -7.97 4.56 -24.72
CA CYS A 46 -7.18 4.17 -23.54
C CYS A 46 -7.11 5.32 -22.53
N PHE A 47 -6.86 6.53 -23.05
CA PHE A 47 -6.73 7.73 -22.23
C PHE A 47 -8.03 8.10 -21.51
N LEU A 48 -9.15 8.12 -22.21
CA LEU A 48 -10.44 8.47 -21.63
C LEU A 48 -10.88 7.45 -20.56
N SER A 49 -10.64 6.17 -20.83
CA SER A 49 -10.89 5.10 -19.86
C SER A 49 -10.03 5.24 -18.60
N ALA A 50 -8.74 5.53 -18.76
CA ALA A 50 -7.82 5.77 -17.64
C ALA A 50 -8.21 7.03 -16.85
N LEU A 51 -8.57 8.12 -17.52
CA LEU A 51 -9.00 9.37 -16.91
C LEU A 51 -10.29 9.19 -16.08
N LYS A 52 -11.27 8.46 -16.61
CA LYS A 52 -12.52 8.14 -15.90
C LYS A 52 -12.25 7.40 -14.59
N ILE A 53 -11.32 6.45 -14.61
CA ILE A 53 -10.93 5.66 -13.43
C ILE A 53 -10.16 6.52 -12.44
N MET A 54 -9.24 7.36 -12.94
CA MET A 54 -8.50 8.32 -12.12
C MET A 54 -9.45 9.23 -11.35
N LEU A 55 -10.44 9.84 -12.01
CA LEU A 55 -11.41 10.73 -11.37
C LEU A 55 -12.32 10.01 -10.37
N ARG A 56 -12.80 8.80 -10.73
CA ARG A 56 -13.63 7.99 -9.83
C ARG A 56 -12.88 7.61 -8.56
N ASN A 57 -11.65 7.09 -8.69
CA ASN A 57 -10.85 6.66 -7.55
C ASN A 57 -10.30 7.84 -6.74
N PHE A 58 -10.04 8.98 -7.38
CA PHE A 58 -9.76 10.23 -6.69
C PHE A 58 -10.92 10.63 -5.78
N GLY A 59 -12.15 10.63 -6.31
CA GLY A 59 -13.36 10.95 -5.53
C GLY A 59 -13.57 10.01 -4.35
N ILE A 60 -13.39 8.70 -4.55
CA ILE A 60 -13.48 7.68 -3.49
C ILE A 60 -12.40 7.92 -2.41
N GLY A 61 -11.14 8.10 -2.82
CA GLY A 61 -10.03 8.30 -1.88
C GLY A 61 -10.18 9.58 -1.07
N TYR A 62 -10.54 10.68 -1.74
CA TYR A 62 -10.85 11.95 -1.10
C TYR A 62 -12.02 11.83 -0.14
N GLY A 63 -13.13 11.23 -0.58
CA GLY A 63 -14.33 11.02 0.23
C GLY A 63 -14.06 10.20 1.50
N LEU A 64 -13.23 9.15 1.40
CA LEU A 64 -12.86 8.34 2.56
C LEU A 64 -12.13 9.16 3.63
N ARG A 65 -11.07 9.90 3.24
CA ARG A 65 -10.29 10.75 4.16
C ARG A 65 -11.12 11.91 4.72
N ALA A 66 -11.94 12.54 3.89
CA ALA A 66 -12.84 13.61 4.31
C ALA A 66 -13.86 13.11 5.34
N SER A 67 -14.46 11.93 5.11
CA SER A 67 -15.41 11.31 6.04
C SER A 67 -14.77 11.00 7.39
N ILE A 68 -13.54 10.45 7.42
CA ILE A 68 -12.82 10.19 8.67
C ILE A 68 -12.53 11.50 9.42
N ALA A 69 -12.10 12.55 8.72
CA ALA A 69 -11.84 13.86 9.33
C ALA A 69 -13.12 14.48 9.90
N LEU A 70 -14.23 14.39 9.18
CA LEU A 70 -15.53 14.86 9.63
C LEU A 70 -16.02 14.09 10.86
N LEU A 71 -15.98 12.76 10.84
CA LEU A 71 -16.36 11.91 11.98
C LEU A 71 -15.53 12.23 13.23
N SER A 72 -14.21 12.38 13.08
CA SER A 72 -13.32 12.78 14.18
C SER A 72 -13.65 14.18 14.72
N GLY A 73 -13.97 15.13 13.84
CA GLY A 73 -14.35 16.49 14.21
C GLY A 73 -15.70 16.57 14.95
N ILE A 74 -16.67 15.74 14.57
CA ILE A 74 -17.97 15.58 15.26
C ILE A 74 -17.75 14.96 16.64
N PHE A 75 -17.01 13.85 16.71
CA PHE A 75 -16.76 13.13 17.96
C PHE A 75 -16.08 14.03 19.02
N MET A 76 -15.11 14.85 18.61
CA MET A 76 -14.41 15.77 19.51
C MET A 76 -15.20 17.06 19.84
N ARG A 77 -16.48 17.16 19.43
CA ARG A 77 -17.35 18.36 19.53
C ARG A 77 -16.73 19.67 19.01
N LYS A 78 -15.58 19.58 18.32
CA LYS A 78 -14.80 20.71 17.81
C LYS A 78 -15.56 21.41 16.69
N LEU A 79 -16.36 20.64 15.95
CA LEU A 79 -17.24 21.12 14.88
C LEU A 79 -18.35 22.05 15.36
N TYR A 80 -18.79 21.94 16.63
CA TYR A 80 -19.90 22.73 17.16
C TYR A 80 -19.51 24.19 17.47
N LYS A 81 -18.24 24.43 17.83
CA LYS A 81 -17.77 25.77 18.20
C LYS A 81 -17.34 26.63 16.98
N GLN A 82 -16.80 26.03 15.91
CA GLN A 82 -16.34 26.76 14.71
C GLN A 82 -16.43 25.92 13.42
N PRO A 83 -17.61 25.80 12.79
CA PRO A 83 -17.80 24.91 11.64
C PRO A 83 -17.06 25.38 10.37
N ARG A 84 -17.13 26.68 10.04
CA ARG A 84 -16.60 27.19 8.76
C ARG A 84 -15.08 27.16 8.66
N LYS A 85 -14.38 27.44 9.76
CA LYS A 85 -12.91 27.46 9.80
C LYS A 85 -12.32 26.05 9.74
N LEU A 86 -12.94 25.10 10.45
CA LEU A 86 -12.57 23.69 10.41
C LEU A 86 -12.88 23.05 9.06
N ILE A 87 -13.99 23.38 8.41
CA ILE A 87 -14.34 22.84 7.08
C ILE A 87 -13.32 23.31 6.03
N ASN A 88 -13.03 24.60 5.94
CA ASN A 88 -12.05 25.09 4.95
C ASN A 88 -10.62 24.62 5.23
N GLN A 89 -10.23 24.43 6.49
CA GLN A 89 -8.88 23.95 6.83
C GLN A 89 -8.74 22.42 6.82
N SER A 90 -9.80 21.68 7.15
CA SER A 90 -9.75 20.22 7.26
C SER A 90 -10.03 19.54 5.93
N ILE A 91 -11.01 20.02 5.15
CA ILE A 91 -11.38 19.42 3.86
C ILE A 91 -10.33 19.71 2.78
N LEU A 92 -9.74 20.91 2.82
CA LEU A 92 -8.71 21.35 1.89
C LEU A 92 -7.28 21.03 2.38
N HIS A 93 -7.15 20.17 3.39
CA HIS A 93 -5.85 19.76 3.89
C HIS A 93 -5.08 19.02 2.79
N LYS A 94 -3.79 19.37 2.62
CA LYS A 94 -2.91 18.79 1.60
C LYS A 94 -2.85 17.26 1.70
N ASP A 95 -3.05 16.69 2.88
CA ASP A 95 -3.03 15.24 3.08
C ASP A 95 -4.27 14.52 2.53
N ILE A 96 -5.45 15.16 2.56
CA ILE A 96 -6.70 14.56 2.04
C ILE A 96 -6.66 14.56 0.52
N ILE A 97 -6.31 15.71 -0.06
CA ILE A 97 -6.14 15.87 -1.51
C ILE A 97 -5.00 14.99 -2.00
N GLY A 98 -3.88 14.94 -1.29
CA GLY A 98 -2.72 14.13 -1.63
C GLY A 98 -3.03 12.63 -1.64
N PHE A 99 -3.87 12.14 -0.71
CA PHE A 99 -4.31 10.74 -0.72
C PHE A 99 -5.24 10.43 -1.90
N GLY A 100 -6.22 11.28 -2.18
CA GLY A 100 -7.08 11.14 -3.35
C GLY A 100 -6.27 11.15 -4.64
N LEU A 101 -5.32 12.08 -4.76
CA LEU A 101 -4.44 12.21 -5.93
C LEU A 101 -3.56 10.97 -6.11
N PHE A 102 -2.97 10.47 -5.02
CA PHE A 102 -2.22 9.22 -5.03
C PHE A 102 -3.08 8.05 -5.55
N LEU A 103 -4.27 7.83 -5.00
CA LEU A 103 -5.13 6.70 -5.37
C LEU A 103 -5.62 6.81 -6.83
N GLY A 104 -6.01 8.01 -7.24
CA GLY A 104 -6.42 8.30 -8.62
C GLY A 104 -5.27 8.08 -9.61
N CYS A 105 -4.13 8.74 -9.40
CA CYS A 105 -2.98 8.66 -10.30
C CYS A 105 -2.36 7.26 -10.34
N TYR A 106 -2.30 6.54 -9.21
CA TYR A 106 -1.83 5.16 -9.17
C TYR A 106 -2.70 4.26 -10.04
N THR A 107 -4.02 4.25 -9.84
CA THR A 107 -4.94 3.37 -10.57
C THR A 107 -5.13 3.74 -12.04
N GLY A 108 -5.21 5.05 -12.34
CA GLY A 108 -5.28 5.56 -13.70
C GLY A 108 -3.97 5.34 -14.47
N GLY A 109 -2.84 5.68 -13.84
CA GLY A 109 -1.49 5.49 -14.38
C GLY A 109 -1.17 4.02 -14.62
N TYR A 110 -1.51 3.13 -13.68
CA TYR A 110 -1.39 1.68 -13.86
C TYR A 110 -2.14 1.20 -15.10
N ARG A 111 -3.40 1.63 -15.30
CA ARG A 111 -4.19 1.22 -16.47
C ARG A 111 -3.62 1.80 -17.76
N MET A 112 -3.20 3.06 -17.75
CA MET A 112 -2.57 3.71 -18.90
C MET A 112 -1.30 2.96 -19.31
N LEU A 113 -0.39 2.72 -18.37
CA LEU A 113 0.87 2.03 -18.61
C LEU A 113 0.65 0.60 -19.10
N ASN A 114 -0.30 -0.14 -18.52
CA ASN A 114 -0.65 -1.47 -19.02
C ASN A 114 -1.19 -1.43 -20.45
N CYS A 115 -2.04 -0.46 -20.80
CA CYS A 115 -2.53 -0.34 -22.17
C CYS A 115 -1.41 0.04 -23.14
N LEU A 116 -0.49 0.91 -22.72
CA LEU A 116 0.70 1.27 -23.50
C LEU A 116 1.61 0.05 -23.73
N LEU A 117 1.94 -0.69 -22.67
CA LEU A 117 2.77 -1.90 -22.73
C LEU A 117 2.12 -2.99 -23.61
N ARG A 118 0.80 -3.15 -23.52
CA ARG A 118 0.02 -4.05 -24.39
C ARG A 118 0.09 -3.62 -25.85
N ASN A 119 -0.04 -2.32 -26.13
CA ASN A 119 0.05 -1.81 -27.50
C ASN A 119 1.46 -1.97 -28.09
N LEU A 120 2.51 -1.81 -27.27
CA LEU A 120 3.90 -1.96 -27.70
C LEU A 120 4.32 -3.43 -27.89
N ARG A 121 3.89 -4.33 -27.01
CA ARG A 121 4.35 -5.74 -26.98
C ARG A 121 3.36 -6.72 -27.61
N GLY A 122 2.10 -6.34 -27.80
CA GLY A 122 1.05 -7.18 -28.36
C GLY A 122 0.66 -8.39 -27.50
N LYS A 123 1.12 -8.47 -26.25
CA LYS A 123 0.92 -9.62 -25.33
C LYS A 123 0.45 -9.14 -23.95
N ASP A 124 -0.33 -9.96 -23.26
CA ASP A 124 -0.82 -9.71 -21.89
C ASP A 124 -0.10 -10.64 -20.90
N ASP A 125 1.13 -10.29 -20.54
CA ASP A 125 1.96 -11.08 -19.61
C ASP A 125 1.97 -10.47 -18.19
N GLY A 126 2.22 -11.31 -17.18
CA GLY A 126 2.38 -10.85 -15.80
C GLY A 126 3.51 -9.82 -15.61
N LEU A 127 4.53 -9.85 -16.47
CA LEU A 127 5.62 -8.87 -16.47
C LEU A 127 5.14 -7.45 -16.80
N ASN A 128 4.14 -7.30 -17.69
CA ASN A 128 3.58 -5.99 -18.03
C ASN A 128 2.92 -5.37 -16.79
N SER A 129 2.16 -6.17 -16.04
CA SER A 129 1.53 -5.74 -14.79
C SER A 129 2.57 -5.35 -13.72
N MET A 130 3.70 -6.07 -13.64
CA MET A 130 4.79 -5.73 -12.71
C MET A 130 5.44 -4.38 -13.06
N ILE A 131 5.79 -4.18 -14.34
CA ILE A 131 6.41 -2.94 -14.82
C ILE A 131 5.44 -1.77 -14.63
N ALA A 132 4.18 -1.94 -15.05
CA ALA A 132 3.15 -0.93 -14.89
C ALA A 132 2.95 -0.55 -13.42
N GLY A 133 2.91 -1.54 -12.52
CA GLY A 133 2.79 -1.33 -11.07
C GLY A 133 3.96 -0.54 -10.48
N PHE A 134 5.19 -0.87 -10.89
CA PHE A 134 6.40 -0.17 -10.44
C PHE A 134 6.39 1.31 -10.84
N PHE A 135 6.12 1.61 -12.11
CA PHE A 135 6.07 2.98 -12.60
C PHE A 135 4.86 3.75 -12.06
N SER A 136 3.68 3.13 -11.95
CA SER A 136 2.52 3.78 -11.33
C SER A 136 2.72 4.04 -9.84
N GLY A 137 3.56 3.25 -9.16
CA GLY A 137 3.95 3.45 -7.77
C GLY A 137 4.64 4.79 -7.51
N SER A 138 5.25 5.42 -8.52
CA SER A 138 5.80 6.79 -8.42
C SER A 138 4.74 7.83 -8.02
N ALA A 139 3.45 7.54 -8.24
CA ALA A 139 2.35 8.37 -7.75
C ALA A 139 2.35 8.54 -6.22
N MET A 140 3.03 7.68 -5.47
CA MET A 140 3.24 7.85 -4.03
C MET A 140 3.91 9.17 -3.67
N MET A 141 4.69 9.78 -4.57
CA MET A 141 5.29 11.10 -4.34
C MET A 141 4.25 12.21 -4.11
N PHE A 142 3.01 12.04 -4.62
CA PHE A 142 1.92 12.98 -4.38
C PHE A 142 1.36 12.89 -2.95
N SER A 143 1.52 11.75 -2.27
CA SER A 143 1.11 11.57 -0.87
C SER A 143 2.33 11.58 0.04
N LYS A 144 2.47 12.64 0.85
CA LYS A 144 3.61 12.77 1.79
C LYS A 144 3.52 11.87 3.03
N SER A 145 2.49 11.03 3.15
CA SER A 145 2.26 10.20 4.33
C SER A 145 3.17 8.96 4.31
N THR A 146 4.28 8.98 5.06
CA THR A 146 5.19 7.82 5.10
C THR A 146 4.58 6.57 5.73
N GLU A 147 3.58 6.74 6.59
CA GLU A 147 2.83 5.61 7.17
C GLU A 147 2.09 4.81 6.08
N MET A 148 1.44 5.51 5.15
CA MET A 148 0.74 4.89 4.02
C MET A 148 1.74 4.19 3.09
N ALA A 149 2.89 4.82 2.85
CA ALA A 149 3.95 4.22 2.04
C ALA A 149 4.46 2.90 2.63
N LEU A 150 4.74 2.89 3.93
CA LEU A 150 5.20 1.68 4.62
C LEU A 150 4.11 0.59 4.65
N TYR A 151 2.86 0.98 4.87
CA TYR A 151 1.72 0.05 4.84
C TYR A 151 1.56 -0.61 3.47
N LEU A 152 1.57 0.18 2.40
CA LEU A 152 1.46 -0.34 1.03
C LEU A 152 2.65 -1.23 0.67
N PHE A 153 3.85 -0.86 1.09
CA PHE A 153 5.04 -1.67 0.92
C PHE A 153 4.90 -3.03 1.62
N ALA A 154 4.43 -3.06 2.87
CA ALA A 154 4.17 -4.30 3.59
C ALA A 154 3.12 -5.17 2.88
N ARG A 155 2.03 -4.57 2.39
CA ARG A 155 1.00 -5.30 1.60
C ARG A 155 1.53 -5.81 0.26
N ALA A 156 2.45 -5.07 -0.37
CA ALA A 156 3.10 -5.53 -1.59
C ALA A 156 4.00 -6.74 -1.31
N LEU A 157 4.77 -6.74 -0.22
CA LEU A 157 5.56 -7.88 0.21
C LEU A 157 4.70 -9.10 0.51
N GLU A 158 3.60 -8.91 1.23
CA GLU A 158 2.61 -9.97 1.51
C GLU A 158 2.06 -10.57 0.21
N SER A 159 1.71 -9.72 -0.76
CA SER A 159 1.26 -10.16 -2.09
C SER A 159 2.32 -10.96 -2.85
N ILE A 160 3.58 -10.51 -2.81
CA ILE A 160 4.71 -11.22 -3.42
C ILE A 160 4.92 -12.58 -2.74
N PHE A 161 4.88 -12.63 -1.41
CA PHE A 161 5.00 -13.86 -0.65
C PHE A 161 3.88 -14.85 -1.00
N ASN A 162 2.64 -14.37 -1.03
CA ASN A 162 1.47 -15.18 -1.43
C ASN A 162 1.59 -15.66 -2.88
N ALA A 163 2.11 -14.84 -3.79
CA ALA A 163 2.35 -15.23 -5.17
C ALA A 163 3.47 -16.27 -5.29
N ALA A 164 4.55 -16.14 -4.50
CA ALA A 164 5.66 -17.08 -4.46
C ALA A 164 5.24 -18.43 -3.86
N HIS A 165 4.41 -18.40 -2.82
CA HIS A 165 3.82 -19.59 -2.21
C HIS A 165 2.92 -20.35 -3.19
N LYS A 166 2.00 -19.66 -3.88
CA LYS A 166 1.15 -20.27 -4.92
C LYS A 166 1.93 -20.91 -6.07
N ARG A 167 3.11 -20.39 -6.39
CA ARG A 167 4.00 -20.92 -7.43
C ARG A 167 4.91 -22.04 -6.94
N GLY A 168 4.85 -22.42 -5.66
CA GLY A 168 5.64 -23.50 -5.08
C GLY A 168 7.10 -23.13 -4.77
N TYR A 169 7.50 -21.86 -4.88
CA TYR A 169 8.87 -21.42 -4.58
C TYR A 169 9.18 -21.43 -3.08
N VAL A 170 8.16 -21.27 -2.24
CA VAL A 170 8.32 -21.21 -0.78
C VAL A 170 7.57 -22.39 -0.16
N LYS A 171 8.32 -23.33 0.43
CA LYS A 171 7.75 -24.44 1.18
C LYS A 171 7.09 -23.89 2.45
N SER A 172 5.82 -24.23 2.67
CA SER A 172 5.00 -23.70 3.76
C SER A 172 5.57 -24.12 5.13
N TYR A 173 6.34 -23.26 5.77
CA TYR A 173 6.74 -23.43 7.17
C TYR A 173 5.65 -22.90 8.07
N LYS A 174 5.13 -23.76 8.97
CA LYS A 174 4.00 -23.48 9.87
C LYS A 174 4.17 -22.25 10.78
N HIS A 175 5.40 -21.76 10.96
CA HIS A 175 5.75 -20.59 11.79
C HIS A 175 6.70 -19.61 11.06
N GLY A 176 6.67 -19.57 9.73
CA GLY A 176 7.58 -18.72 8.95
C GLY A 176 7.36 -17.22 9.18
N ASP A 177 6.12 -16.81 9.40
CA ASP A 177 5.72 -15.45 9.78
C ASP A 177 6.30 -15.03 11.13
N THR A 178 6.31 -15.95 12.10
CA THR A 178 6.85 -15.72 13.44
C THR A 178 8.37 -15.54 13.37
N LEU A 179 9.07 -16.38 12.60
CA LEU A 179 10.51 -16.23 12.39
C LEU A 179 10.85 -14.92 11.70
N LEU A 180 10.09 -14.52 10.67
CA LEU A 180 10.28 -13.25 9.98
C LEU A 180 10.08 -12.06 10.93
N PHE A 181 9.06 -12.13 11.78
CA PHE A 181 8.79 -11.12 12.81
C PHE A 181 9.94 -11.05 13.83
N CYS A 182 10.40 -12.19 14.33
CA CYS A 182 11.55 -12.27 15.24
C CYS A 182 12.81 -11.65 14.59
N LEU A 183 13.13 -12.02 13.35
CA LEU A 183 14.29 -11.46 12.64
C LEU A 183 14.18 -9.94 12.45
N CYS A 184 13.04 -9.45 11.98
CA CYS A 184 12.80 -8.01 11.80
C CYS A 184 12.91 -7.23 13.12
N THR A 185 12.33 -7.77 14.20
CA THR A 185 12.40 -7.14 15.53
C THR A 185 13.81 -7.19 16.10
N THR A 186 14.55 -8.29 15.94
CA THR A 186 15.97 -8.38 16.32
C THR A 186 16.82 -7.33 15.60
N ILE A 187 16.66 -7.18 14.28
CA ILE A 187 17.39 -6.16 13.51
C ILE A 187 17.03 -4.74 13.99
N MET A 188 15.76 -4.47 14.24
CA MET A 188 15.30 -3.17 14.76
C MET A 188 15.89 -2.86 16.14
N PHE A 189 15.90 -3.84 17.06
CA PHE A 189 16.48 -3.67 18.39
C PHE A 189 18.01 -3.55 18.34
N TYR A 190 18.67 -4.29 17.45
CA TYR A 190 20.10 -4.15 17.20
C TYR A 190 20.42 -2.70 16.77
N ALA A 191 19.70 -2.18 15.77
CA ALA A 191 19.85 -0.79 15.34
C ALA A 191 19.55 0.21 16.48
N PHE A 192 18.58 -0.09 17.33
CA PHE A 192 18.23 0.76 18.48
C PHE A 192 19.34 0.83 19.54
N VAL A 193 20.04 -0.27 19.81
CA VAL A 193 21.13 -0.31 20.80
C VAL A 193 22.38 0.40 20.27
N TRP A 194 22.75 0.15 19.00
CA TRP A 194 23.98 0.66 18.41
C TRP A 194 23.86 2.08 17.82
N GLU A 195 22.72 2.42 17.21
CA GLU A 195 22.50 3.70 16.52
C GLU A 195 21.08 4.27 16.78
N PRO A 196 20.74 4.65 18.03
CA PRO A 196 19.42 5.17 18.38
C PRO A 196 19.07 6.47 17.65
N LYS A 197 20.07 7.21 17.14
CA LYS A 197 19.88 8.47 16.38
C LYS A 197 19.26 8.23 14.99
N THR A 198 19.45 7.07 14.38
CA THR A 198 18.90 6.75 13.04
C THR A 198 17.43 6.34 13.09
N ILE A 199 16.93 6.04 14.30
CA ILE A 199 15.56 5.61 14.53
C ILE A 199 14.61 6.80 14.62
N ARG A 200 13.40 6.62 14.06
CA ARG A 200 12.35 7.65 14.13
C ARG A 200 12.03 8.02 15.58
N PRO A 201 11.99 9.33 15.92
CA PRO A 201 11.64 9.79 17.26
C PRO A 201 10.29 9.28 17.78
N SER A 202 9.33 9.05 16.88
CA SER A 202 8.03 8.46 17.23
C SER A 202 8.15 7.03 17.76
N TYR A 203 9.03 6.22 17.16
CA TYR A 203 9.29 4.85 17.62
C TYR A 203 10.02 4.84 18.97
N LEU A 204 10.96 5.77 19.19
CA LEU A 204 11.62 5.94 20.49
C LEU A 204 10.61 6.29 21.60
N LYS A 205 9.67 7.21 21.32
CA LYS A 205 8.58 7.54 22.25
C LYS A 205 7.66 6.36 22.54
N PHE A 206 7.39 5.54 21.53
CA PHE A 206 6.63 4.31 21.70
C PHE A 206 7.39 3.32 22.59
N LEU A 207 8.68 3.08 22.32
CA LEU A 207 9.51 2.19 23.13
C LEU A 207 9.63 2.68 24.57
N SER A 208 9.84 3.99 24.80
CA SER A 208 9.90 4.55 26.15
C SER A 208 8.56 4.43 26.88
N LYS A 209 7.43 4.51 26.15
CA LYS A 209 6.10 4.29 26.71
C LYS A 209 5.89 2.83 27.10
N VAL A 210 6.31 1.89 26.26
CA VAL A 210 6.19 0.43 26.53
C VAL A 210 7.13 -0.01 27.65
N ALA A 211 8.35 0.51 27.71
CA ALA A 211 9.34 0.17 28.73
C ALA A 211 9.07 0.82 30.11
N GLY A 212 8.07 1.69 30.20
CA GLY A 212 7.72 2.44 31.41
C GLY A 212 8.31 3.85 31.38
N SER A 213 7.42 4.84 31.53
CA SER A 213 7.66 6.29 31.36
C SER A 213 8.78 6.91 32.21
N GLN A 214 9.37 6.15 33.15
CA GLN A 214 10.42 6.62 34.06
C GLN A 214 11.85 6.33 33.57
N LYS A 215 12.02 5.59 32.47
CA LYS A 215 13.33 5.20 31.95
C LYS A 215 13.62 5.92 30.64
N ASN A 216 14.62 6.81 30.64
CA ASN A 216 15.18 7.38 29.42
C ASN A 216 15.94 6.29 28.66
N LEU A 217 15.23 5.56 27.80
CA LEU A 217 15.75 4.42 27.06
C LEU A 217 17.02 4.74 26.26
N GLY A 218 17.13 5.97 25.73
CA GLY A 218 18.34 6.43 25.05
C GLY A 218 19.57 6.57 25.97
N GLN A 219 19.37 6.93 27.24
CA GLN A 219 20.46 6.99 28.22
C GLN A 219 20.92 5.57 28.61
N ILE A 220 19.98 4.65 28.81
CA ILE A 220 20.29 3.27 29.15
C ILE A 220 21.07 2.59 28.03
N THR A 221 20.65 2.75 26.77
CA THR A 221 21.40 2.18 25.63
C THR A 221 22.76 2.83 25.43
N ALA A 222 22.91 4.13 25.77
CA ALA A 222 24.22 4.78 25.76
C ALA A 222 25.18 4.16 26.78
N VAL A 223 24.73 3.95 28.02
CA VAL A 223 25.55 3.31 29.07
C VAL A 223 25.94 1.88 28.70
N ILE A 224 25.01 1.09 28.15
CA ILE A 224 25.29 -0.28 27.69
C ILE A 224 26.35 -0.26 26.58
N ARG A 225 26.24 0.68 25.64
CA ARG A 225 27.19 0.81 24.53
C ARG A 225 28.57 1.24 25.01
N GLU A 226 28.64 2.22 25.90
CA GLU A 226 29.90 2.69 26.49
C GLU A 226 30.59 1.56 27.26
N SER A 227 29.84 0.79 28.04
CA SER A 227 30.35 -0.39 28.76
C SER A 227 30.94 -1.44 27.81
N TYR A 228 30.29 -1.68 26.66
CA TYR A 228 30.81 -2.59 25.63
C TYR A 228 32.11 -2.08 25.00
N TYR A 229 32.20 -0.78 24.69
CA TYR A 229 33.41 -0.18 24.11
C TYR A 229 34.60 -0.25 25.07
N LEU A 230 34.37 0.05 26.35
CA LEU A 230 35.39 -0.05 27.40
C LEU A 230 35.89 -1.49 27.58
N GLN A 231 34.98 -2.48 27.58
CA GLN A 231 35.35 -3.89 27.74
C GLN A 231 36.21 -4.42 26.58
N ASN A 232 35.96 -3.95 25.36
CA ASN A 232 36.68 -4.40 24.17
C ASN A 232 37.89 -3.52 23.81
N GLY A 233 38.19 -2.47 24.60
CA GLY A 233 39.29 -1.53 24.31
C GLY A 233 39.10 -0.73 23.01
N ILE A 234 37.87 -0.59 22.53
CA ILE A 234 37.54 0.10 21.29
C ILE A 234 37.12 1.54 21.64
N LYS A 235 37.70 2.54 20.96
CA LYS A 235 37.32 3.94 21.18
C LYS A 235 35.86 4.15 20.72
N PRO A 236 34.98 4.74 21.54
CA PRO A 236 33.61 5.00 21.13
C PRO A 236 33.59 5.98 19.94
N PRO A 237 32.65 5.80 18.99
CA PRO A 237 32.47 6.76 17.90
C PRO A 237 32.11 8.13 18.49
N HIS A 238 32.83 9.18 18.09
CA HIS A 238 32.54 10.53 18.54
C HIS A 238 31.16 10.95 18.02
N ASP A 239 30.28 11.33 18.95
CA ASP A 239 29.00 11.95 18.64
C ASP A 239 29.26 13.32 17.99
N HIS A 240 29.17 13.36 16.65
CA HIS A 240 28.94 14.60 15.90
C HIS A 240 27.44 14.90 15.84
#